data_AF-A0A6A5V3I3-F1
#
_entry.id   AF-A0A6A5V3I3-F1
#
_cell.length_a   1.000
_cell.length_b   1.000
_cell.length_c   1.000
_cell.angle_alpha   90.00
_cell.angle_beta   90.00
_cell.angle_gamma   90.00
#
_symmetry.space_group_name_H-M   'P 1'
#
loop_
_entity.id
_entity.type
_entity.pdbx_description
1 polymer ?
#
loop_
_entity_poly.entity_id
_entity_poly.type
_entity_poly.pdbx_seq_one_letter_code
_entity_poly.pdbx_strand_id
1 'polypeptide(L)'
;MVTKEKIAELKKAAKLYKEKIQQEKRAAREAAKKAKEKERAKKAAQRTAQKSANNAKKALQLSQRSDFFALFWPAWVSTFTENLISKAFTATGISPVNPDVILDRFHHISPDSLESVSSGSTAYSAEDWLKACTTLQAEVKDSRSVGARKLGQTIHYLSSQVELLQVEVDGLRKKLYQNRKRQKQPNRQLDLQQHQEYHGGAMMWSPRAFREARARMAVAEQEAQEEELKKAETRELAAASKLYKEKIAEEKREQRAREKAARDQAKAEERAAIDARKEQRRKDKEARDAAKALKLSQRGNRPTSKASAVKQKPARRAVGARSHPKPATPPLPRPTITTRSGRTATKYQ
;
A
#
# COMPACT_ATOMS: atom_id res chain seq x y z
N MET A 1 -19.05 -5.38 67.87
CA MET A 1 -19.68 -6.13 66.76
C MET A 1 -19.63 -5.29 65.49
N VAL A 2 -19.24 -5.86 64.33
CA VAL A 2 -19.36 -5.16 63.04
C VAL A 2 -20.79 -5.36 62.52
N THR A 3 -21.53 -4.27 62.33
CA THR A 3 -22.92 -4.33 61.85
C THR A 3 -22.99 -4.83 60.41
N LYS A 4 -24.11 -5.49 60.04
CA LYS A 4 -24.31 -6.04 58.68
C LYS A 4 -24.18 -4.98 57.58
N GLU A 5 -24.49 -3.72 57.90
CA GLU A 5 -24.38 -2.56 57.02
C GLU A 5 -22.91 -2.24 56.66
N LYS A 6 -22.00 -2.19 57.64
CA LYS A 6 -20.56 -1.98 57.38
C LYS A 6 -19.98 -3.06 56.46
N ILE A 7 -20.45 -4.30 56.57
CA ILE A 7 -20.06 -5.40 55.66
C ILE A 7 -20.63 -5.19 54.25
N ALA A 8 -21.87 -4.66 54.13
CA ALA A 8 -22.46 -4.34 52.84
C ALA A 8 -21.75 -3.16 52.14
N GLU A 9 -21.34 -2.14 52.88
CA GLU A 9 -20.54 -1.02 52.35
C GLU A 9 -19.16 -1.47 51.89
N LEU A 10 -18.43 -2.26 52.70
CA LEU A 10 -17.14 -2.83 52.29
C LEU A 10 -17.26 -3.66 51.00
N LYS A 11 -18.36 -4.41 50.82
CA LYS A 11 -18.63 -5.15 49.57
C LYS A 11 -18.92 -4.23 48.39
N LYS A 12 -19.64 -3.11 48.57
CA LYS A 12 -19.86 -2.09 47.53
C LYS A 12 -18.54 -1.40 47.14
N ALA A 13 -17.75 -0.96 48.13
CA ALA A 13 -16.44 -0.35 47.92
C ALA A 13 -15.47 -1.28 47.19
N ALA A 14 -15.39 -2.56 47.60
CA ALA A 14 -14.57 -3.56 46.90
C ALA A 14 -15.02 -3.84 45.46
N LYS A 15 -16.32 -3.69 45.15
CA LYS A 15 -16.85 -3.82 43.79
C LYS A 15 -16.46 -2.62 42.92
N LEU A 16 -16.65 -1.40 43.43
CA LEU A 16 -16.22 -0.15 42.78
C LEU A 16 -14.70 -0.15 42.53
N TYR A 17 -13.90 -0.59 43.50
CA TYR A 17 -12.44 -0.67 43.35
C TYR A 17 -12.01 -1.65 42.25
N LYS A 18 -12.63 -2.83 42.18
CA LYS A 18 -12.41 -3.80 41.09
C LYS A 18 -12.82 -3.25 39.71
N GLU A 19 -13.90 -2.47 39.66
CA GLU A 19 -14.38 -1.84 38.44
C GLU A 19 -13.44 -0.71 37.97
N LYS A 20 -12.94 0.11 38.89
CA LYS A 20 -11.92 1.13 38.63
C LYS A 20 -10.63 0.52 38.05
N ILE A 21 -10.13 -0.57 38.64
CA ILE A 21 -8.99 -1.35 38.11
C ILE A 21 -9.28 -1.93 36.72
N GLN A 22 -10.51 -2.37 36.44
CA GLN A 22 -10.89 -2.85 35.10
C GLN A 22 -10.89 -1.71 34.07
N GLN A 23 -11.42 -0.54 34.40
CA GLN A 23 -11.43 0.63 33.52
C GLN A 23 -10.00 1.09 33.22
N GLU A 24 -9.14 1.19 34.24
CA GLU A 24 -7.73 1.58 34.13
C GLU A 24 -6.94 0.58 33.25
N LYS A 25 -7.17 -0.73 33.42
CA LYS A 25 -6.58 -1.77 32.55
C LYS A 25 -7.10 -1.72 31.10
N ARG A 26 -8.32 -1.25 30.86
CA ARG A 26 -8.84 -1.02 29.49
C ARG A 26 -8.22 0.23 28.87
N ALA A 27 -8.12 1.33 29.62
CA ALA A 27 -7.45 2.56 29.19
C ALA A 27 -5.97 2.32 28.84
N ALA A 28 -5.24 1.55 29.65
CA ALA A 28 -3.86 1.18 29.36
C ALA A 28 -3.71 0.35 28.07
N ARG A 29 -4.66 -0.55 27.78
CA ARG A 29 -4.67 -1.34 26.53
C ARG A 29 -5.00 -0.49 25.30
N GLU A 30 -5.96 0.42 25.42
CA GLU A 30 -6.29 1.42 24.40
C GLU A 30 -5.08 2.32 24.08
N ALA A 31 -4.42 2.86 25.12
CA ALA A 31 -3.22 3.67 24.98
C ALA A 31 -2.07 2.90 24.30
N ALA A 32 -1.82 1.65 24.72
CA ALA A 32 -0.80 0.80 24.11
C ALA A 32 -1.12 0.45 22.64
N LYS A 33 -2.40 0.31 22.27
CA LYS A 33 -2.83 0.08 20.88
C LYS A 33 -2.60 1.34 20.04
N LYS A 34 -3.04 2.52 20.51
CA LYS A 34 -2.82 3.81 19.84
C LYS A 34 -1.33 4.14 19.69
N ALA A 35 -0.49 3.80 20.68
CA ALA A 35 0.96 3.97 20.60
C ALA A 35 1.58 3.11 19.47
N LYS A 36 1.24 1.81 19.40
CA LYS A 36 1.71 0.91 18.34
C LYS A 36 1.22 1.31 16.95
N GLU A 37 0.03 1.89 16.85
CA GLU A 37 -0.52 2.39 15.59
C GLU A 37 0.21 3.65 15.11
N LYS A 38 0.46 4.62 16.01
CA LYS A 38 1.31 5.79 15.73
C LYS A 38 2.74 5.39 15.33
N GLU A 39 3.32 4.40 16.00
CA GLU A 39 4.65 3.87 15.65
C GLU A 39 4.68 3.26 14.24
N ARG A 40 3.66 2.48 13.88
CA ARG A 40 3.50 1.91 12.52
C ARG A 40 3.34 3.00 11.46
N ALA A 41 2.52 4.02 11.72
CA ALA A 41 2.36 5.15 10.82
C ALA A 41 3.69 5.91 10.61
N LYS A 42 4.44 6.19 11.69
CA LYS A 42 5.76 6.83 11.60
C LYS A 42 6.76 5.99 10.80
N LYS A 43 6.79 4.66 11.01
CA LYS A 43 7.63 3.73 10.24
C LYS A 43 7.21 3.64 8.76
N ALA A 44 5.93 3.75 8.44
CA ALA A 44 5.45 3.79 7.06
C ALA A 44 5.90 5.07 6.34
N ALA A 45 5.72 6.23 6.97
CA ALA A 45 6.18 7.52 6.44
C ALA A 45 7.70 7.59 6.25
N GLN A 46 8.48 7.02 7.19
CA GLN A 46 9.93 6.94 7.06
C GLN A 46 10.34 6.07 5.85
N ARG A 47 9.62 4.96 5.60
CA ARG A 47 9.89 4.08 4.44
C ARG A 47 9.53 4.72 3.10
N THR A 48 8.46 5.51 3.02
CA THR A 48 8.13 6.24 1.77
C THR A 48 9.17 7.32 1.48
N ALA A 49 9.56 8.12 2.49
CA ALA A 49 10.61 9.12 2.35
C ALA A 49 11.98 8.51 1.98
N GLN A 50 12.34 7.38 2.58
CA GLN A 50 13.60 6.70 2.24
C GLN A 50 13.56 6.07 0.83
N LYS A 51 12.37 5.64 0.35
CA LYS A 51 12.19 5.15 -1.03
C LYS A 51 12.33 6.29 -2.05
N SER A 52 11.74 7.46 -1.83
CA SER A 52 11.90 8.61 -2.72
C SER A 52 13.34 9.13 -2.75
N ALA A 53 13.98 9.25 -1.58
CA ALA A 53 15.40 9.64 -1.48
C ALA A 53 16.33 8.64 -2.21
N ASN A 54 16.09 7.34 -2.08
CA ASN A 54 16.87 6.32 -2.79
C ASN A 54 16.63 6.33 -4.31
N ASN A 55 15.40 6.65 -4.76
CA ASN A 55 15.11 6.84 -6.19
C ASN A 55 15.82 8.09 -6.75
N ALA A 56 15.81 9.21 -6.02
CA ALA A 56 16.53 10.43 -6.40
C ALA A 56 18.05 10.20 -6.47
N LYS A 57 18.64 9.52 -5.48
CA LYS A 57 20.05 9.11 -5.51
C LYS A 57 20.37 8.20 -6.70
N LYS A 58 19.50 7.25 -7.04
CA LYS A 58 19.67 6.41 -8.23
C LYS A 58 19.59 7.21 -9.53
N ALA A 59 18.68 8.18 -9.64
CA ALA A 59 18.61 9.07 -10.80
C ALA A 59 19.89 9.88 -10.98
N LEU A 60 20.44 10.46 -9.91
CA LEU A 60 21.72 11.18 -9.91
C LEU A 60 22.95 10.28 -10.15
N GLN A 61 22.88 8.99 -9.83
CA GLN A 61 23.91 8.01 -10.21
C GLN A 61 23.74 7.48 -11.64
N LEU A 62 22.56 7.66 -12.25
CA LEU A 62 22.23 7.25 -13.61
C LEU A 62 22.47 8.36 -14.64
N SER A 63 22.48 9.64 -14.25
CA SER A 63 23.03 10.72 -15.08
C SER A 63 24.51 10.43 -15.33
N GLN A 64 24.85 10.10 -16.57
CA GLN A 64 26.18 9.58 -16.89
C GLN A 64 27.18 10.74 -16.97
N ARG A 65 28.47 10.42 -16.86
CA ARG A 65 29.57 11.40 -16.99
C ARG A 65 29.58 12.12 -18.37
N SER A 66 28.85 11.59 -19.35
CA SER A 66 28.53 12.24 -20.63
C SER A 66 27.63 13.47 -20.50
N ASP A 67 26.68 13.42 -19.58
CA ASP A 67 25.63 14.42 -19.44
C ASP A 67 26.14 15.59 -18.61
N PHE A 68 27.20 15.36 -17.80
CA PHE A 68 27.93 16.41 -17.10
C PHE A 68 28.32 17.54 -18.04
N PHE A 69 29.04 17.29 -19.15
CA PHE A 69 29.50 18.38 -20.01
C PHE A 69 28.36 19.07 -20.77
N ALA A 70 27.33 18.31 -21.18
CA ALA A 70 26.15 18.87 -21.84
C ALA A 70 25.32 19.79 -20.94
N LEU A 71 25.36 19.60 -19.61
CA LEU A 71 24.70 20.44 -18.62
C LEU A 71 25.64 21.54 -18.07
N PHE A 72 26.90 21.19 -17.84
CA PHE A 72 27.95 22.06 -17.31
C PHE A 72 28.35 23.13 -18.32
N TRP A 73 28.60 22.79 -19.59
CA TRP A 73 29.16 23.73 -20.55
C TRP A 73 28.21 24.89 -20.89
N PRO A 74 26.90 24.67 -21.15
CA PRO A 74 25.96 25.78 -21.30
C PRO A 74 25.82 26.61 -20.02
N ALA A 75 25.79 25.97 -18.84
CA ALA A 75 25.74 26.67 -17.56
C ALA A 75 27.02 27.48 -17.26
N TRP A 76 28.18 26.99 -17.69
CA TRP A 76 29.47 27.63 -17.52
C TRP A 76 29.62 28.83 -18.47
N VAL A 77 29.34 28.65 -19.76
CA VAL A 77 29.37 29.75 -20.73
C VAL A 77 28.32 30.82 -20.40
N SER A 78 27.15 30.43 -19.88
CA SER A 78 26.14 31.37 -19.40
C SER A 78 26.57 32.14 -18.14
N THR A 79 27.36 31.53 -17.24
CA THR A 79 27.83 32.20 -16.02
C THR A 79 29.10 33.02 -16.21
N PHE A 80 30.00 32.63 -17.11
CA PHE A 80 31.23 33.38 -17.46
C PHE A 80 30.97 34.46 -18.52
N THR A 81 30.00 35.34 -18.25
CA THR A 81 29.80 36.59 -19.01
C THR A 81 30.32 37.78 -18.20
N GLU A 82 30.89 38.79 -18.87
CA GLU A 82 31.53 39.96 -18.23
C GLU A 82 30.64 40.63 -17.18
N ASN A 83 29.34 40.78 -17.47
CA ASN A 83 28.36 41.33 -16.55
C ASN A 83 28.14 40.45 -15.29
N LEU A 84 28.16 39.12 -15.41
CA LEU A 84 28.07 38.23 -14.24
C LEU A 84 29.38 38.14 -13.48
N ILE A 85 30.53 38.17 -14.16
CA ILE A 85 31.86 38.16 -13.55
C ILE A 85 32.06 39.45 -12.72
N SER A 86 31.76 40.61 -13.30
CA SER A 86 31.77 41.89 -12.59
C SER A 86 30.81 41.87 -11.39
N LYS A 87 29.56 41.39 -11.57
CA LYS A 87 28.62 41.21 -10.46
C LYS A 87 29.11 40.23 -9.40
N ALA A 88 29.86 39.19 -9.76
CA ALA A 88 30.44 38.28 -8.80
C ALA A 88 31.51 38.98 -7.95
N PHE A 89 32.40 39.76 -8.58
CA PHE A 89 33.43 40.54 -7.87
C PHE A 89 32.88 41.68 -7.02
N THR A 90 31.87 42.43 -7.50
CA THR A 90 31.22 43.46 -6.69
C THR A 90 30.47 42.83 -5.52
N ALA A 91 29.76 41.73 -5.76
CA ALA A 91 28.98 41.08 -4.72
C ALA A 91 29.82 40.28 -3.71
N THR A 92 31.08 39.94 -4.02
CA THR A 92 32.07 39.46 -3.03
C THR A 92 32.87 40.59 -2.40
N GLY A 93 32.69 41.84 -2.83
CA GLY A 93 33.43 42.98 -2.29
C GLY A 93 34.91 43.01 -2.66
N ILE A 94 35.33 42.27 -3.69
CA ILE A 94 36.74 42.14 -4.09
C ILE A 94 37.14 43.23 -5.09
N SER A 95 36.24 43.58 -6.02
CA SER A 95 36.46 44.66 -6.98
C SER A 95 35.13 45.36 -7.33
N PRO A 96 34.97 46.68 -7.04
CA PRO A 96 35.85 47.47 -6.18
C PRO A 96 35.85 46.91 -4.74
N VAL A 97 36.90 47.19 -3.97
CA VAL A 97 37.05 46.64 -2.61
C VAL A 97 35.98 47.23 -1.69
N ASN A 98 35.02 46.41 -1.26
CA ASN A 98 33.92 46.80 -0.36
C ASN A 98 33.44 45.58 0.46
N PRO A 99 33.89 45.40 1.71
CA PRO A 99 33.61 44.19 2.50
C PRO A 99 32.14 44.03 2.92
N ASP A 100 31.35 45.11 2.94
CA ASP A 100 30.00 45.11 3.54
C ASP A 100 28.99 44.28 2.73
N VAL A 101 29.24 44.08 1.43
CA VAL A 101 28.31 43.37 0.52
C VAL A 101 28.15 41.88 0.86
N ILE A 102 29.08 41.30 1.62
CA ILE A 102 28.93 39.93 2.14
C ILE A 102 28.02 39.91 3.39
N LEU A 103 28.01 40.98 4.17
CA LEU A 103 27.25 41.09 5.43
C LEU A 103 25.74 41.17 5.15
N ASP A 104 25.32 41.93 4.12
CA ASP A 104 23.91 42.13 3.76
C ASP A 104 23.19 40.87 3.22
N ARG A 105 23.91 39.88 2.69
CA ARG A 105 23.30 38.70 2.05
C ARG A 105 22.55 37.79 3.01
N PHE A 106 22.73 37.94 4.32
CA PHE A 106 22.17 37.05 5.34
C PHE A 106 20.67 37.28 5.65
N HIS A 107 19.92 37.99 4.79
CA HIS A 107 18.53 38.39 5.09
C HIS A 107 17.40 37.69 4.28
N HIS A 108 17.30 37.82 2.95
CA HIS A 108 16.04 37.58 2.22
C HIS A 108 16.15 36.83 0.87
N ILE A 109 15.16 35.96 0.56
CA ILE A 109 15.00 35.20 -0.70
C ILE A 109 13.49 34.93 -0.97
N SER A 110 13.00 35.05 -2.22
CA SER A 110 11.80 34.32 -2.75
C SER A 110 11.56 34.51 -4.27
N PRO A 111 11.41 33.43 -5.08
CA PRO A 111 10.98 33.53 -6.49
C PRO A 111 9.90 32.51 -6.95
N ASP A 112 9.11 32.87 -7.98
CA ASP A 112 8.18 31.98 -8.69
C ASP A 112 8.02 32.44 -10.16
N SER A 113 8.29 31.57 -11.16
CA SER A 113 7.92 31.71 -12.60
C SER A 113 8.57 30.63 -13.47
N LEU A 114 7.78 29.72 -14.07
CA LEU A 114 8.20 28.83 -15.17
C LEU A 114 6.99 28.12 -15.83
N GLU A 115 6.68 28.37 -17.12
CA GLU A 115 5.77 27.62 -18.04
C GLU A 115 5.77 28.31 -19.43
N SER A 116 5.45 27.75 -20.63
CA SER A 116 5.18 26.39 -21.17
C SER A 116 5.17 26.44 -22.75
N VAL A 117 5.67 25.47 -23.55
CA VAL A 117 4.98 24.32 -24.27
C VAL A 117 4.08 24.74 -25.50
N SER A 118 4.06 24.15 -26.72
CA SER A 118 4.65 22.92 -27.34
C SER A 118 4.76 22.89 -28.91
N SER A 119 5.66 22.03 -29.42
CA SER A 119 5.64 21.07 -30.58
C SER A 119 4.63 21.09 -31.77
N GLY A 120 5.14 20.68 -32.95
CA GLY A 120 4.41 20.01 -34.05
C GLY A 120 5.36 19.18 -34.94
N SER A 121 4.96 18.00 -35.43
CA SER A 121 5.88 16.98 -36.01
C SER A 121 5.52 16.53 -37.43
N THR A 122 6.37 16.85 -38.42
CA THR A 122 6.43 16.19 -39.74
C THR A 122 7.89 15.99 -40.16
N ALA A 123 8.25 14.77 -40.57
CA ALA A 123 9.58 14.46 -41.08
C ALA A 123 9.60 14.68 -42.60
N TYR A 124 10.18 15.79 -43.05
CA TYR A 124 10.41 16.05 -44.47
C TYR A 124 11.62 15.26 -44.98
N SER A 125 11.50 14.65 -46.16
CA SER A 125 12.60 14.04 -46.91
C SER A 125 13.22 15.04 -47.90
N ALA A 126 14.44 14.77 -48.38
CA ALA A 126 15.12 15.55 -49.41
C ALA A 126 14.28 15.71 -50.71
N GLU A 127 13.46 14.72 -51.03
CA GLU A 127 12.55 14.78 -52.17
C GLU A 127 11.32 15.67 -51.92
N ASP A 128 10.94 15.89 -50.67
CA ASP A 128 9.73 16.60 -50.29
C ASP A 128 9.91 18.11 -50.28
N TRP A 129 11.13 18.61 -50.00
CA TRP A 129 11.41 20.05 -50.17
C TRP A 129 11.45 20.45 -51.64
N LEU A 130 11.95 19.58 -52.54
CA LEU A 130 11.88 19.81 -53.98
C LEU A 130 10.41 19.87 -54.45
N LYS A 131 9.57 18.92 -54.01
CA LYS A 131 8.12 18.96 -54.26
C LYS A 131 7.51 20.28 -53.73
N ALA A 132 7.82 20.67 -52.49
CA ALA A 132 7.35 21.92 -51.89
C ALA A 132 7.83 23.19 -52.62
N CYS A 133 9.04 23.19 -53.19
CA CYS A 133 9.53 24.28 -54.03
C CYS A 133 8.85 24.30 -55.41
N THR A 134 8.54 23.15 -56.01
CA THR A 134 7.78 23.10 -57.28
C THR A 134 6.34 23.55 -57.12
N THR A 135 5.65 23.18 -56.03
CA THR A 135 4.29 23.67 -55.74
C THR A 135 4.28 25.16 -55.45
N LEU A 136 5.21 25.66 -54.63
CA LEU A 136 5.42 27.10 -54.42
C LEU A 136 5.58 27.86 -55.75
N GLN A 137 6.41 27.34 -56.66
CA GLN A 137 6.64 27.96 -57.97
C GLN A 137 5.43 27.89 -58.91
N ALA A 138 4.52 26.94 -58.72
CA ALA A 138 3.26 26.85 -59.46
C ALA A 138 2.19 27.81 -58.90
N GLU A 139 2.06 27.92 -57.58
CA GLU A 139 1.08 28.78 -56.90
C GLU A 139 1.45 30.27 -56.95
N VAL A 140 2.75 30.62 -56.94
CA VAL A 140 3.21 32.01 -56.86
C VAL A 140 3.35 32.63 -58.26
N LYS A 141 2.44 33.57 -58.56
CA LYS A 141 2.37 34.34 -59.82
C LYS A 141 3.73 34.86 -60.31
N ASP A 142 4.54 35.42 -59.40
CA ASP A 142 5.92 35.88 -59.68
C ASP A 142 6.95 34.98 -58.98
N SER A 143 7.29 33.84 -59.60
CA SER A 143 8.30 32.89 -59.09
C SER A 143 9.69 33.52 -58.88
N ARG A 144 10.02 34.60 -59.59
CA ARG A 144 11.28 35.36 -59.44
C ARG A 144 11.22 36.45 -58.36
N SER A 145 10.06 36.69 -57.76
CA SER A 145 9.89 37.69 -56.69
C SER A 145 10.85 37.44 -55.53
N VAL A 146 11.20 38.52 -54.82
CA VAL A 146 12.09 38.44 -53.65
C VAL A 146 11.44 37.62 -52.53
N GLY A 147 10.11 37.67 -52.40
CA GLY A 147 9.34 36.84 -51.46
C GLY A 147 9.44 35.35 -51.78
N ALA A 148 9.18 34.94 -53.02
CA ALA A 148 9.26 33.55 -53.45
C ALA A 148 10.66 32.96 -53.22
N ARG A 149 11.72 33.71 -53.57
CA ARG A 149 13.11 33.29 -53.36
C ARG A 149 13.47 33.13 -51.89
N LYS A 150 13.07 34.06 -51.02
CA LYS A 150 13.25 33.94 -49.57
C LYS A 150 12.52 32.71 -49.01
N LEU A 151 11.29 32.46 -49.46
CA LEU A 151 10.49 31.34 -48.97
C LEU A 151 11.06 29.98 -49.42
N GLY A 152 11.55 29.88 -50.66
CA GLY A 152 12.29 28.71 -51.13
C GLY A 152 13.60 28.47 -50.36
N GLN A 153 14.36 29.52 -50.04
CA GLN A 153 15.55 29.43 -49.18
C GLN A 153 15.21 28.94 -47.78
N THR A 154 14.10 29.40 -47.17
CA THR A 154 13.68 28.91 -45.86
C THR A 154 13.24 27.45 -45.89
N ILE A 155 12.58 26.99 -46.96
CA ILE A 155 12.20 25.58 -47.14
C ILE A 155 13.46 24.69 -47.22
N HIS A 156 14.45 25.07 -48.03
CA HIS A 156 15.71 24.35 -48.13
C HIS A 156 16.46 24.28 -46.79
N TYR A 157 16.56 25.42 -46.09
CA TYR A 157 17.20 25.50 -44.76
C TYR A 157 16.50 24.58 -43.74
N LEU A 158 15.17 24.60 -43.68
CA LEU A 158 14.40 23.76 -42.77
C LEU A 158 14.53 22.27 -43.11
N SER A 159 14.51 21.88 -44.40
CA SER A 159 14.75 20.49 -44.81
C SER A 159 16.14 20.01 -44.38
N SER A 160 17.16 20.83 -44.64
CA SER A 160 18.55 20.54 -44.25
C SER A 160 18.67 20.35 -42.72
N GLN A 161 18.00 21.20 -41.93
CA GLN A 161 17.97 21.09 -40.48
C GLN A 161 17.25 19.83 -39.99
N VAL A 162 16.12 19.46 -40.62
CA VAL A 162 15.37 18.25 -40.30
C VAL A 162 16.17 16.98 -40.62
N GLU A 163 16.87 16.94 -41.76
CA GLU A 163 17.75 15.81 -42.14
C GLU A 163 18.92 15.65 -41.14
N LEU A 164 19.59 16.75 -40.77
CA LEU A 164 20.65 16.73 -39.75
C LEU A 164 20.15 16.20 -38.40
N LEU A 165 18.97 16.66 -37.95
CA LEU A 165 18.35 16.19 -36.71
C LEU A 165 17.94 14.71 -36.78
N GLN A 166 17.47 14.21 -37.94
CA GLN A 166 17.19 12.78 -38.11
C GLN A 166 18.46 11.94 -37.97
N VAL A 167 19.56 12.34 -38.63
CA VAL A 167 20.86 11.66 -38.53
C VAL A 167 21.39 11.67 -37.10
N GLU A 168 21.26 12.80 -36.38
CA GLU A 168 21.64 12.88 -34.96
C GLU A 168 20.78 11.96 -34.09
N VAL A 169 19.46 11.99 -34.23
CA VAL A 169 18.53 11.13 -33.47
C VAL A 169 18.83 9.65 -33.71
N ASP A 170 19.11 9.24 -34.94
CA ASP A 170 19.47 7.86 -35.25
C ASP A 170 20.88 7.50 -34.76
N GLY A 171 21.82 8.44 -34.78
CA GLY A 171 23.14 8.30 -34.14
C GLY A 171 23.01 8.09 -32.62
N LEU A 172 22.17 8.88 -31.95
CA LEU A 172 21.86 8.77 -30.53
C LEU A 172 21.15 7.43 -30.22
N ARG A 173 20.16 7.01 -31.03
CA ARG A 173 19.50 5.71 -30.90
C ARG A 173 20.50 4.55 -31.03
N LYS A 174 21.39 4.58 -32.04
CA LYS A 174 22.46 3.59 -32.23
C LYS A 174 23.41 3.57 -31.03
N LYS A 175 23.84 4.74 -30.52
CA LYS A 175 24.70 4.89 -29.34
C LYS A 175 24.04 4.35 -28.06
N LEU A 176 22.75 4.64 -27.85
CA LEU A 176 21.96 4.10 -26.74
C LEU A 176 21.81 2.58 -26.81
N TYR A 177 21.54 2.02 -28.00
CA TYR A 177 21.48 0.58 -28.21
C TYR A 177 22.83 -0.09 -27.91
N GLN A 178 23.94 0.48 -28.42
CA GLN A 178 25.29 -0.02 -28.15
C GLN A 178 25.64 0.06 -26.65
N ASN A 179 25.32 1.16 -25.98
CA ASN A 179 25.52 1.30 -24.54
C ASN A 179 24.69 0.28 -23.75
N ARG A 180 23.41 0.07 -24.10
CA ARG A 180 22.56 -0.97 -23.48
C ARG A 180 23.11 -2.37 -23.72
N LYS A 181 23.66 -2.65 -24.91
CA LYS A 181 24.32 -3.93 -25.24
C LYS A 181 25.60 -4.13 -24.43
N ARG A 182 26.44 -3.09 -24.28
CA ARG A 182 27.63 -3.10 -23.42
C ARG A 182 27.29 -3.27 -21.93
N GLN A 183 26.25 -2.58 -21.42
CA GLN A 183 25.79 -2.74 -20.05
C GLN A 183 25.20 -4.14 -19.76
N LYS A 184 24.57 -4.79 -20.74
CA LYS A 184 24.15 -6.20 -20.64
C LYS A 184 25.30 -7.20 -20.72
N GLN A 185 26.46 -6.79 -21.23
CA GLN A 185 27.66 -7.61 -21.36
C GLN A 185 28.82 -6.93 -20.59
N PRO A 186 28.67 -6.68 -19.27
CA PRO A 186 29.69 -5.98 -18.49
C PRO A 186 30.95 -6.84 -18.48
N ASN A 187 32.03 -6.36 -19.12
CA ASN A 187 33.32 -7.04 -19.35
C ASN A 187 33.23 -8.55 -19.08
N ARG A 188 32.63 -9.29 -20.02
CA ARG A 188 32.32 -10.71 -19.87
C ARG A 188 33.61 -11.54 -19.93
N GLN A 189 34.36 -11.46 -18.84
CA GLN A 189 35.59 -12.19 -18.59
C GLN A 189 35.26 -13.67 -18.69
N LEU A 190 35.93 -14.34 -19.62
CA LEU A 190 35.86 -15.78 -19.73
C LEU A 190 36.55 -16.36 -18.50
N ASP A 191 35.83 -17.20 -17.75
CA ASP A 191 36.40 -17.95 -16.64
C ASP A 191 37.33 -19.04 -17.20
N LEU A 192 38.57 -18.63 -17.46
CA LEU A 192 39.67 -19.49 -17.86
C LEU A 192 40.14 -20.23 -16.61
N GLN A 193 39.56 -21.41 -16.36
CA GLN A 193 39.94 -22.24 -15.23
C GLN A 193 41.27 -22.94 -15.50
N GLN A 194 42.18 -22.85 -14.53
CA GLN A 194 43.45 -23.57 -14.52
C GLN A 194 43.20 -25.09 -14.51
N HIS A 195 43.89 -25.82 -15.37
CA HIS A 195 44.01 -27.27 -15.24
C HIS A 195 44.98 -27.56 -14.10
N GLN A 196 44.62 -28.47 -13.19
CA GLN A 196 45.26 -28.65 -11.87
C GLN A 196 46.75 -29.06 -11.94
N GLU A 197 47.19 -29.53 -13.10
CA GLU A 197 48.52 -30.12 -13.36
C GLU A 197 49.65 -29.10 -13.56
N TYR A 198 49.35 -27.79 -13.64
CA TYR A 198 50.36 -26.76 -13.95
C TYR A 198 50.75 -25.92 -12.72
N HIS A 199 52.03 -25.99 -12.34
CA HIS A 199 52.62 -25.26 -11.19
C HIS A 199 53.68 -24.21 -11.57
N GLY A 200 53.79 -23.83 -12.85
CA GLY A 200 54.73 -22.82 -13.33
C GLY A 200 54.26 -21.37 -13.11
N GLY A 201 55.18 -20.46 -12.79
CA GLY A 201 54.86 -19.06 -12.45
C GLY A 201 54.39 -18.16 -13.60
N ALA A 202 54.52 -18.60 -14.86
CA ALA A 202 54.04 -17.88 -16.04
C ALA A 202 52.93 -18.68 -16.73
N MET A 203 51.75 -18.11 -16.89
CA MET A 203 50.55 -18.84 -17.30
C MET A 203 50.21 -18.59 -18.77
N MET A 204 50.37 -19.61 -19.62
CA MET A 204 50.01 -19.55 -21.04
C MET A 204 48.66 -20.22 -21.30
N TRP A 205 47.68 -19.45 -21.80
CA TRP A 205 46.35 -19.95 -22.13
C TRP A 205 46.30 -20.52 -23.55
N SER A 206 45.89 -21.79 -23.68
CA SER A 206 45.67 -22.40 -24.99
C SER A 206 44.36 -21.92 -25.64
N PRO A 207 44.24 -21.89 -26.97
CA PRO A 207 42.98 -21.59 -27.66
C PRO A 207 41.83 -22.53 -27.28
N ARG A 208 42.14 -23.73 -26.78
CA ARG A 208 41.16 -24.71 -26.26
C ARG A 208 40.50 -24.21 -24.96
N ALA A 209 41.27 -23.66 -24.01
CA ALA A 209 40.73 -23.11 -22.77
C ALA A 209 39.68 -22.00 -23.03
N PHE A 210 39.91 -21.14 -24.03
CA PHE A 210 38.92 -20.14 -24.45
C PHE A 210 37.64 -20.75 -25.03
N ARG A 211 37.70 -21.88 -25.73
CA ARG A 211 36.50 -22.58 -26.25
C ARG A 211 35.71 -23.22 -25.10
N GLU A 212 36.39 -23.87 -24.17
CA GLU A 212 35.77 -24.51 -23.00
C GLU A 212 35.10 -23.46 -22.08
N ALA A 213 35.76 -22.32 -21.82
CA ALA A 213 35.16 -21.22 -21.07
C ALA A 213 33.90 -20.66 -21.76
N ARG A 214 33.91 -20.50 -23.10
CA ARG A 214 32.72 -20.07 -23.86
C ARG A 214 31.58 -21.09 -23.78
N ALA A 215 31.89 -22.39 -23.86
CA ALA A 215 30.88 -23.44 -23.74
C ALA A 215 30.20 -23.42 -22.36
N ARG A 216 30.97 -23.31 -21.27
CA ARG A 216 30.44 -23.17 -19.90
C ARG A 216 29.57 -21.93 -19.74
N MET A 217 29.99 -20.81 -20.33
CA MET A 217 29.21 -19.58 -20.31
C MET A 217 27.86 -19.69 -21.06
N ALA A 218 27.80 -20.48 -22.13
CA ALA A 218 26.55 -20.75 -22.86
C ALA A 218 25.61 -21.66 -22.05
N VAL A 219 26.15 -22.71 -21.41
CA VAL A 219 25.39 -23.58 -20.49
C VAL A 219 24.82 -22.76 -19.32
N ALA A 220 25.63 -21.94 -18.66
CA ALA A 220 25.17 -21.09 -17.56
C ALA A 220 24.10 -20.06 -17.98
N GLU A 221 24.12 -19.57 -19.23
CA GLU A 221 23.03 -18.73 -19.77
C GLU A 221 21.74 -19.53 -20.00
N GLN A 222 21.83 -20.78 -20.45
CA GLN A 222 20.67 -21.67 -20.62
C GLN A 222 20.07 -22.05 -19.25
N GLU A 223 20.90 -22.46 -18.30
CA GLU A 223 20.48 -22.75 -16.92
C GLU A 223 19.81 -21.54 -16.25
N ALA A 224 20.36 -20.34 -16.43
CA ALA A 224 19.75 -19.12 -15.92
C ALA A 224 18.39 -18.81 -16.57
N GLN A 225 18.24 -19.02 -17.88
CA GLN A 225 16.96 -18.88 -18.58
C GLN A 225 15.93 -19.91 -18.09
N GLU A 226 16.32 -21.18 -17.95
CA GLU A 226 15.47 -22.21 -17.37
C GLU A 226 15.07 -21.89 -15.93
N GLU A 227 15.97 -21.38 -15.11
CA GLU A 227 15.66 -20.91 -13.77
C GLU A 227 14.65 -19.76 -13.77
N GLU A 228 14.77 -18.79 -14.69
CA GLU A 228 13.80 -17.70 -14.82
C GLU A 228 12.42 -18.22 -15.23
N LEU A 229 12.35 -19.19 -16.15
CA LEU A 229 11.11 -19.87 -16.54
C LEU A 229 10.49 -20.64 -15.35
N LYS A 230 11.27 -21.47 -14.65
CA LYS A 230 10.83 -22.19 -13.43
C LYS A 230 10.37 -21.20 -12.34
N LYS A 231 11.01 -20.03 -12.21
CA LYS A 231 10.59 -18.94 -11.31
C LYS A 231 9.31 -18.22 -11.77
N ALA A 232 8.96 -18.25 -13.06
CA ALA A 232 7.69 -17.76 -13.58
C ALA A 232 6.58 -18.78 -13.33
N GLU A 233 6.76 -20.04 -13.73
CA GLU A 233 5.82 -21.15 -13.50
C GLU A 233 5.44 -21.29 -12.03
N THR A 234 6.42 -21.26 -11.11
CA THR A 234 6.14 -21.32 -9.66
C THR A 234 5.35 -20.11 -9.13
N ARG A 235 5.47 -18.93 -9.75
CA ARG A 235 4.63 -17.76 -9.42
C ARG A 235 3.21 -17.93 -9.94
N GLU A 236 3.04 -18.50 -11.13
CA GLU A 236 1.72 -18.77 -11.73
C GLU A 236 0.97 -19.84 -10.93
N LEU A 237 1.62 -20.96 -10.59
CA LEU A 237 1.08 -21.98 -9.69
C LEU A 237 0.72 -21.41 -8.32
N ALA A 238 1.54 -20.50 -7.78
CA ALA A 238 1.24 -19.81 -6.53
C ALA A 238 0.06 -18.83 -6.65
N ALA A 239 -0.15 -18.19 -7.81
CA ALA A 239 -1.30 -17.34 -8.09
C ALA A 239 -2.59 -18.16 -8.20
N ALA A 240 -2.58 -19.24 -9.00
CA ALA A 240 -3.69 -20.18 -9.11
C ALA A 240 -4.07 -20.78 -7.74
N SER A 241 -3.07 -21.17 -6.95
CA SER A 241 -3.25 -21.68 -5.58
C SER A 241 -3.87 -20.66 -4.61
N LYS A 242 -3.69 -19.35 -4.83
CA LYS A 242 -4.37 -18.31 -4.04
C LYS A 242 -5.83 -18.20 -4.44
N LEU A 243 -6.11 -18.10 -5.74
CA LEU A 243 -7.48 -18.01 -6.27
C LEU A 243 -8.33 -19.20 -5.82
N TYR A 244 -7.78 -20.42 -5.83
CA TYR A 244 -8.49 -21.60 -5.33
C TYR A 244 -8.80 -21.53 -3.83
N LYS A 245 -7.86 -21.03 -3.01
CA LYS A 245 -8.07 -20.83 -1.56
C LYS A 245 -9.07 -19.71 -1.27
N GLU A 246 -9.12 -18.67 -2.11
CA GLU A 246 -10.09 -17.58 -2.01
C GLU A 246 -11.51 -18.09 -2.30
N LYS A 247 -11.72 -18.87 -3.37
CA LYS A 247 -13.01 -19.53 -3.65
C LYS A 247 -13.50 -20.40 -2.48
N ILE A 248 -12.64 -21.27 -1.93
CA ILE A 248 -12.98 -22.08 -0.75
C ILE A 248 -13.32 -21.21 0.47
N ALA A 249 -12.65 -20.07 0.64
CA ALA A 249 -12.91 -19.15 1.74
C ALA A 249 -14.24 -18.40 1.56
N GLU A 250 -14.63 -18.10 0.32
CA GLU A 250 -15.91 -17.49 -0.05
C GLU A 250 -17.07 -18.48 0.13
N GLU A 251 -16.98 -19.71 -0.38
CA GLU A 251 -17.95 -20.78 -0.11
C GLU A 251 -18.17 -20.99 1.39
N LYS A 252 -17.09 -21.01 2.19
CA LYS A 252 -17.16 -21.10 3.65
C LYS A 252 -17.71 -19.84 4.32
N ARG A 253 -17.67 -18.66 3.68
CA ARG A 253 -18.36 -17.46 4.18
C ARG A 253 -19.85 -17.54 3.86
N GLU A 254 -20.21 -17.96 2.66
CA GLU A 254 -21.61 -18.18 2.26
C GLU A 254 -22.30 -19.23 3.12
N GLN A 255 -21.68 -20.40 3.34
CA GLN A 255 -22.23 -21.45 4.22
C GLN A 255 -22.56 -20.90 5.61
N ARG A 256 -21.64 -20.14 6.22
CA ARG A 256 -21.87 -19.50 7.53
C ARG A 256 -22.93 -18.39 7.48
N ALA A 257 -23.05 -17.67 6.37
CA ALA A 257 -24.10 -16.68 6.18
C ALA A 257 -25.48 -17.34 6.05
N ARG A 258 -25.58 -18.43 5.28
CA ARG A 258 -26.80 -19.24 5.12
C ARG A 258 -27.21 -19.90 6.44
N GLU A 259 -26.28 -20.49 7.18
CA GLU A 259 -26.52 -21.05 8.53
C GLU A 259 -27.03 -19.97 9.50
N LYS A 260 -26.40 -18.79 9.51
CA LYS A 260 -26.86 -17.67 10.34
C LYS A 260 -28.26 -17.19 9.93
N ALA A 261 -28.52 -17.03 8.63
CA ALA A 261 -29.82 -16.62 8.13
C ALA A 261 -30.93 -17.61 8.51
N ALA A 262 -30.71 -18.92 8.32
CA ALA A 262 -31.63 -19.96 8.74
C ALA A 262 -31.87 -19.94 10.27
N ARG A 263 -30.82 -19.72 11.07
CA ARG A 263 -30.93 -19.61 12.53
C ARG A 263 -31.69 -18.36 12.97
N ASP A 264 -31.59 -17.25 12.22
CA ASP A 264 -32.31 -16.02 12.54
C ASP A 264 -33.77 -16.07 12.02
N GLN A 265 -34.05 -16.79 10.92
CA GLN A 265 -35.39 -17.16 10.46
C GLN A 265 -36.12 -18.05 11.48
N ALA A 266 -35.51 -19.15 11.93
CA ALA A 266 -36.11 -20.04 12.92
C ALA A 266 -36.47 -19.32 14.24
N LYS A 267 -35.64 -18.36 14.69
CA LYS A 267 -35.97 -17.49 15.84
C LYS A 267 -37.11 -16.53 15.55
N ALA A 268 -37.26 -16.04 14.32
CA ALA A 268 -38.36 -15.17 13.92
C ALA A 268 -39.68 -15.94 13.91
N GLU A 269 -39.68 -17.17 13.37
CA GLU A 269 -40.82 -18.10 13.40
C GLU A 269 -41.20 -18.49 14.84
N GLU A 270 -40.23 -18.83 15.69
CA GLU A 270 -40.47 -19.13 17.11
C GLU A 270 -41.13 -17.93 17.82
N ARG A 271 -40.66 -16.71 17.57
CA ARG A 271 -41.26 -15.48 18.12
C ARG A 271 -42.67 -15.24 17.60
N ALA A 272 -42.89 -15.38 16.29
CA ALA A 272 -44.21 -15.25 15.68
C ALA A 272 -45.20 -16.28 16.25
N ALA A 273 -44.78 -17.53 16.45
CA ALA A 273 -45.59 -18.57 17.09
C ALA A 273 -45.89 -18.25 18.57
N ILE A 274 -44.92 -17.71 19.32
CA ILE A 274 -45.13 -17.24 20.70
C ILE A 274 -46.14 -16.09 20.74
N ASP A 275 -46.06 -15.12 19.83
CA ASP A 275 -46.93 -13.95 19.81
C ASP A 275 -48.34 -14.29 19.33
N ALA A 276 -48.49 -15.12 18.28
CA ALA A 276 -49.78 -15.70 17.88
C ALA A 276 -50.45 -16.47 19.04
N ARG A 277 -49.67 -17.23 19.83
CA ARG A 277 -50.18 -17.92 21.03
C ARG A 277 -50.59 -16.96 22.15
N LYS A 278 -49.94 -15.79 22.29
CA LYS A 278 -50.38 -14.74 23.22
C LYS A 278 -51.68 -14.10 22.75
N GLU A 279 -51.81 -13.81 21.46
CA GLU A 279 -53.03 -13.25 20.87
C GLU A 279 -54.22 -14.19 21.01
N GLN A 280 -54.04 -15.49 20.73
CA GLN A 280 -55.09 -16.49 20.96
C GLN A 280 -55.51 -16.53 22.44
N ARG A 281 -54.55 -16.52 23.38
CA ARG A 281 -54.84 -16.42 24.82
C ARG A 281 -55.56 -15.13 25.22
N ARG A 282 -55.34 -14.01 24.52
CA ARG A 282 -56.08 -12.77 24.73
C ARG A 282 -57.53 -12.91 24.26
N LYS A 283 -57.75 -13.40 23.04
CA LYS A 283 -59.09 -13.67 22.49
C LYS A 283 -59.88 -14.65 23.37
N ASP A 284 -59.26 -15.73 23.83
CA ASP A 284 -59.87 -16.69 24.77
C ASP A 284 -60.26 -16.04 26.11
N LYS A 285 -59.43 -15.11 26.61
CA LYS A 285 -59.71 -14.38 27.85
C LYS A 285 -60.86 -13.39 27.64
N GLU A 286 -60.82 -12.62 26.57
CA GLU A 286 -61.84 -11.64 26.19
C GLU A 286 -63.20 -12.33 25.98
N ALA A 287 -63.24 -13.48 25.31
CA ALA A 287 -64.44 -14.30 25.16
C ALA A 287 -64.98 -14.85 26.51
N ARG A 288 -64.09 -15.32 27.40
CA ARG A 288 -64.47 -15.77 28.75
C ARG A 288 -65.01 -14.63 29.62
N ASP A 289 -64.41 -13.45 29.54
CA ASP A 289 -64.82 -12.30 30.34
C ASP A 289 -66.12 -11.69 29.79
N ALA A 290 -66.35 -11.70 28.47
CA ALA A 290 -67.66 -11.41 27.87
C ALA A 290 -68.76 -12.41 28.30
N ALA A 291 -68.47 -13.71 28.29
CA ALA A 291 -69.40 -14.74 28.77
C ALA A 291 -69.73 -14.61 30.27
N LYS A 292 -68.77 -14.13 31.10
CA LYS A 292 -69.03 -13.78 32.50
C LYS A 292 -69.89 -12.52 32.63
N ALA A 293 -69.66 -11.49 31.81
CA ALA A 293 -70.45 -10.27 31.83
C ALA A 293 -71.93 -10.55 31.52
N LEU A 294 -72.20 -11.39 30.51
CA LEU A 294 -73.55 -11.86 30.17
C LEU A 294 -74.20 -12.67 31.31
N LYS A 295 -73.43 -13.46 32.07
CA LYS A 295 -73.93 -14.17 33.28
C LYS A 295 -74.15 -13.25 34.48
N LEU A 296 -73.44 -12.12 34.55
CA LEU A 296 -73.56 -11.17 35.66
C LEU A 296 -74.80 -10.27 35.49
N SER A 297 -75.10 -9.82 34.27
CA SER A 297 -76.29 -9.01 33.97
C SER A 297 -77.61 -9.76 34.20
N GLN A 298 -77.59 -11.09 34.19
CA GLN A 298 -78.76 -11.93 34.50
C GLN A 298 -79.04 -12.12 36.00
N ARG A 299 -78.19 -11.63 36.92
CA ARG A 299 -78.29 -11.92 38.35
C ARG A 299 -78.59 -10.68 39.21
N GLY A 300 -79.77 -10.10 38.99
CA GLY A 300 -80.31 -9.02 39.83
C GLY A 300 -80.90 -9.51 41.16
N ASN A 301 -80.64 -8.73 42.22
CA ASN A 301 -81.35 -8.68 43.51
C ASN A 301 -81.29 -9.87 44.50
N ARG A 302 -80.40 -9.77 45.51
CA ARG A 302 -80.74 -9.89 46.95
C ARG A 302 -79.59 -9.43 47.88
N PRO A 303 -79.85 -9.00 49.14
CA PRO A 303 -78.88 -8.24 49.94
C PRO A 303 -78.11 -9.02 51.02
N THR A 304 -77.04 -8.37 51.50
CA THR A 304 -76.32 -8.46 52.80
C THR A 304 -76.27 -9.77 53.60
N SER A 305 -75.05 -10.25 53.92
CA SER A 305 -74.62 -10.48 55.32
C SER A 305 -73.15 -10.94 55.51
N LYS A 306 -72.54 -10.37 56.55
CA LYS A 306 -71.50 -10.88 57.48
C LYS A 306 -70.11 -11.32 56.97
N ALA A 307 -69.11 -10.90 57.75
CA ALA A 307 -67.70 -11.25 57.60
C ALA A 307 -67.43 -12.74 57.91
N SER A 308 -66.41 -13.31 57.27
CA SER A 308 -65.91 -14.66 57.56
C SER A 308 -64.39 -14.64 57.81
N ALA A 309 -63.93 -15.51 58.71
CA ALA A 309 -62.62 -15.41 59.33
C ALA A 309 -61.44 -15.70 58.39
N VAL A 310 -60.36 -14.91 58.53
CA VAL A 310 -59.08 -15.12 57.84
C VAL A 310 -58.40 -16.38 58.37
N LYS A 311 -58.59 -17.52 57.69
CA LYS A 311 -57.77 -18.72 57.90
C LYS A 311 -56.47 -18.60 57.11
N GLN A 312 -55.38 -18.29 57.80
CA GLN A 312 -54.03 -18.37 57.24
C GLN A 312 -53.72 -19.81 56.81
N LYS A 313 -53.13 -19.97 55.61
CA LYS A 313 -52.81 -21.29 55.04
C LYS A 313 -51.54 -21.85 55.68
N PRO A 314 -51.44 -23.17 55.93
CA PRO A 314 -50.18 -23.78 56.33
C PRO A 314 -49.14 -23.64 55.20
N ALA A 315 -47.91 -23.29 55.58
CA ALA A 315 -46.82 -23.13 54.63
C ALA A 315 -46.52 -24.46 53.93
N ARG A 316 -46.59 -24.48 52.59
CA ARG A 316 -46.12 -25.62 51.80
C ARG A 316 -44.62 -25.82 52.04
N ARG A 317 -44.23 -27.06 52.37
CA ARG A 317 -42.82 -27.49 52.38
C ARG A 317 -42.16 -27.06 51.06
N ALA A 318 -41.09 -26.27 51.16
CA ALA A 318 -40.19 -26.09 50.02
C ALA A 318 -39.51 -27.43 49.74
N VAL A 319 -39.78 -28.02 48.58
CA VAL A 319 -39.06 -29.19 48.09
C VAL A 319 -37.58 -28.80 47.98
N GLY A 320 -36.70 -29.61 48.58
CA GLY A 320 -35.28 -29.31 48.65
C GLY A 320 -34.70 -29.01 47.28
N ALA A 321 -34.00 -27.88 47.15
CA ALA A 321 -33.20 -27.59 45.97
C ALA A 321 -32.18 -28.73 45.81
N ARG A 322 -32.25 -29.44 44.68
CA ARG A 322 -31.27 -30.48 44.33
C ARG A 322 -29.86 -29.90 44.47
N SER A 323 -28.97 -30.64 45.11
CA SER A 323 -27.55 -30.33 45.11
C SER A 323 -27.05 -30.28 43.66
N HIS A 324 -26.73 -29.09 43.17
CA HIS A 324 -25.94 -28.98 41.94
C HIS A 324 -24.58 -29.65 42.22
N PRO A 325 -24.14 -30.64 41.41
CA PRO A 325 -22.78 -31.13 41.51
C PRO A 325 -21.84 -29.95 41.29
N LYS A 326 -20.75 -29.91 42.06
CA LYS A 326 -19.71 -28.87 41.92
C LYS A 326 -19.29 -28.80 40.44
N PRO A 327 -19.24 -27.62 39.81
CA PRO A 327 -18.60 -27.52 38.50
C PRO A 327 -17.17 -28.01 38.65
N ALA A 328 -16.75 -28.92 37.77
CA ALA A 328 -15.40 -29.46 37.79
C ALA A 328 -14.39 -28.31 37.73
N THR A 329 -13.35 -28.38 38.55
CA THR A 329 -12.25 -27.43 38.53
C THR A 329 -11.72 -27.33 37.10
N PRO A 330 -11.71 -26.14 36.45
CA PRO A 330 -11.15 -26.03 35.11
C PRO A 330 -9.67 -26.43 35.17
N PRO A 331 -9.18 -27.24 34.21
CA PRO A 331 -7.80 -27.70 34.22
C PRO A 331 -6.84 -26.51 34.19
N LEU A 332 -5.78 -26.58 34.99
CA LEU A 332 -4.76 -25.54 35.05
C LEU A 332 -4.18 -25.27 33.65
N PRO A 333 -3.91 -24.01 33.28
CA PRO A 333 -3.30 -23.70 32.00
C PRO A 333 -1.92 -24.37 31.90
N ARG A 334 -1.67 -25.08 30.79
CA ARG A 334 -0.40 -25.79 30.57
C ARG A 334 0.78 -24.79 30.57
N PRO A 335 1.93 -25.13 31.19
CA PRO A 335 3.09 -24.25 31.19
C PRO A 335 3.60 -24.04 29.75
N THR A 336 3.74 -22.76 29.40
CA THR A 336 4.21 -22.30 28.08
C THR A 336 5.65 -21.80 28.21
N ILE A 337 6.53 -22.19 27.28
CA ILE A 337 7.94 -21.77 27.26
C ILE A 337 8.18 -20.90 26.04
N THR A 338 8.91 -19.79 26.21
CA THR A 338 9.41 -18.96 25.12
C THR A 338 10.72 -19.53 24.58
N THR A 339 10.74 -19.87 23.29
CA THR A 339 11.95 -20.34 22.60
C THR A 339 12.90 -19.18 22.30
N ARG A 340 14.18 -19.50 21.97
CA ARG A 340 15.23 -18.53 21.61
C ARG A 340 14.85 -17.62 20.41
N SER A 341 13.87 -18.00 19.60
CA SER A 341 13.32 -17.19 18.49
C SER A 341 12.05 -16.39 18.86
N GLY A 342 11.74 -16.26 20.16
CA GLY A 342 10.61 -15.46 20.66
C GLY A 342 9.23 -16.08 20.46
N ARG A 343 9.14 -17.37 20.10
CA ARG A 343 7.85 -18.07 19.96
C ARG A 343 7.46 -18.78 21.24
N THR A 344 6.20 -18.64 21.66
CA THR A 344 5.63 -19.39 22.78
C THR A 344 5.18 -20.78 22.34
N ALA A 345 5.73 -21.83 22.96
CA ALA A 345 5.35 -23.21 22.71
C ALA A 345 4.81 -23.88 23.99
N THR A 346 3.77 -24.69 23.84
CA THR A 346 3.18 -25.49 24.93
C THR A 346 3.97 -26.78 25.12
N LYS A 347 4.42 -27.06 26.35
CA LYS A 347 5.12 -28.30 26.66
C LYS A 347 4.14 -29.48 26.67
N TYR A 348 4.42 -30.51 25.89
CA TYR A 348 3.82 -31.84 26.05
C TYR A 348 4.70 -32.63 27.03
N GLN A 349 4.06 -33.37 27.94
CA GLN A 349 4.63 -34.48 28.70
C GLN A 349 4.00 -35.76 28.18
#